data_AF-A0A5C5X643-F1
#
_entry.id   AF-A0A5C5X643-F1
#
_cell.length_a   1.000
_cell.length_b   1.000
_cell.length_c   1.000
_cell.angle_alpha   90.00
_cell.angle_beta   90.00
_cell.angle_gamma   90.00
#
_symmetry.space_group_name_H-M   'P 1'
#
loop_
_entity.id
_entity.type
_entity.pdbx_description
1 polymer ?
#
loop_
_entity_poly.entity_id
_entity_poly.type
_entity_poly.pdbx_seq_one_letter_code
_entity_poly.pdbx_strand_id
1 'polypeptide(L)'
;MSSSVLSLNPQLVNNSRLRLRLFGSSESQVGDSTGSDSVSLQEAAVLVFAGLMAATASMFIELNLKVPGHAILRSVFPMLCGLSIVPRRGAGTLMSIVALVFVGGFYAGGLLRGMSIGALTSLTTIGPALDFALRRTKSPGQIFLGCALAGMVANLLALLTRGGAKFLGLEALGKKPFEVWFGSAAMTYPICGLAAGLLSALVWFSFQRKSDFGTDSAERGES
;
A
#
# COMPACT_ATOMS: atom_id res chain seq x y z
N MET A 1 -15.55 53.31 -6.25
CA MET A 1 -15.50 52.05 -5.48
C MET A 1 -16.53 51.11 -6.09
N SER A 2 -16.08 50.23 -7.01
CA SER A 2 -16.96 49.33 -7.76
C SER A 2 -16.68 47.91 -7.29
N SER A 3 -17.69 47.31 -6.65
CA SER A 3 -17.65 45.96 -6.12
C SER A 3 -17.99 44.99 -7.24
N SER A 4 -16.97 44.47 -7.93
CA SER A 4 -17.14 43.41 -8.92
C SER A 4 -17.45 42.09 -8.20
N VAL A 5 -18.74 41.85 -7.99
CA VAL A 5 -19.27 40.57 -7.51
C VAL A 5 -19.01 39.53 -8.60
N LEU A 6 -18.07 38.62 -8.32
CA LEU A 6 -17.83 37.41 -9.11
C LEU A 6 -19.13 36.58 -9.12
N SER A 7 -19.91 36.75 -10.18
CA SER A 7 -21.08 35.91 -10.49
C SER A 7 -20.58 34.51 -10.85
N LEU A 8 -20.50 33.66 -9.83
CA LEU A 8 -20.22 32.23 -9.97
C LEU A 8 -21.35 31.60 -10.79
N ASN A 9 -21.00 31.12 -11.99
CA ASN A 9 -21.91 30.54 -12.95
C ASN A 9 -22.66 29.33 -12.35
N PRO A 10 -23.98 29.41 -12.13
CA PRO A 10 -24.75 28.37 -11.44
C PRO A 10 -24.80 27.03 -12.21
N GLN A 11 -24.43 27.02 -13.49
CA GLN A 11 -24.33 25.82 -14.31
C GLN A 11 -23.22 24.85 -13.84
N LEU A 12 -22.11 25.35 -13.26
CA LEU A 12 -21.01 24.51 -12.78
C LEU A 12 -21.37 23.72 -11.51
N VAL A 13 -22.28 24.23 -10.69
CA VAL A 13 -22.74 23.58 -9.45
C VAL A 13 -23.74 22.46 -9.75
N ASN A 14 -24.48 22.54 -10.87
CA ASN A 14 -25.49 21.55 -11.20
C ASN A 14 -24.88 20.27 -11.80
N ASN A 15 -23.82 20.39 -12.59
CA ASN A 15 -23.12 19.24 -13.17
C ASN A 15 -22.38 18.38 -12.13
N SER A 16 -21.95 18.97 -11.03
CA SER A 16 -21.30 18.22 -9.93
C SER A 16 -22.31 17.38 -9.13
N ARG A 17 -23.59 17.79 -9.05
CA ARG A 17 -24.65 17.00 -8.42
C ARG A 17 -25.18 15.86 -9.30
N LEU A 18 -25.18 16.03 -10.62
CA LEU A 18 -25.57 14.99 -11.56
C LEU A 18 -24.54 13.85 -11.64
N ARG A 19 -23.23 14.14 -11.56
CA ARG A 19 -22.20 13.08 -11.42
C ARG A 19 -22.31 12.30 -10.11
N LEU A 20 -22.74 12.94 -9.02
CA LEU A 20 -22.90 12.27 -7.72
C LEU A 20 -24.11 11.33 -7.66
N ARG A 21 -25.15 11.55 -8.48
CA ARG A 21 -26.30 10.62 -8.58
C ARG A 21 -26.08 9.44 -9.53
N LEU A 22 -25.25 9.60 -10.56
CA LEU A 22 -24.87 8.49 -11.45
C LEU A 22 -23.97 7.43 -10.77
N PHE A 23 -23.31 7.77 -9.65
CA PHE A 23 -22.59 6.81 -8.80
C PHE A 23 -23.40 6.31 -7.60
N GLY A 24 -24.67 6.72 -7.46
CA GLY A 24 -25.50 6.46 -6.27
C GLY A 24 -26.62 5.43 -6.47
N SER A 25 -26.96 5.05 -7.70
CA SER A 25 -27.93 3.98 -7.99
C SER A 25 -27.24 2.69 -8.41
N SER A 26 -26.41 2.14 -7.51
CA SER A 26 -26.26 0.69 -7.42
C SER A 26 -27.24 0.20 -6.38
N GLU A 27 -28.53 0.31 -6.68
CA GLU A 27 -29.52 -0.60 -6.10
C GLU A 27 -29.12 -2.00 -6.57
N SER A 28 -28.52 -2.74 -5.65
CA SER A 28 -28.78 -4.16 -5.41
C SER A 28 -29.33 -4.95 -6.59
N GLN A 29 -28.54 -5.08 -7.66
CA GLN A 29 -28.51 -6.35 -8.38
C GLN A 29 -27.85 -7.36 -7.43
N VAL A 30 -28.66 -7.92 -6.54
CA VAL A 30 -28.47 -9.26 -5.99
C VAL A 30 -28.73 -10.23 -7.15
N GLY A 31 -27.89 -10.12 -8.17
CA GLY A 31 -27.77 -11.04 -9.28
C GLY A 31 -26.67 -12.01 -8.90
N ASP A 32 -27.09 -13.22 -8.62
CA ASP A 32 -26.30 -14.43 -8.43
C ASP A 32 -25.18 -14.51 -9.49
N SER A 33 -24.02 -13.95 -9.15
CA SER A 33 -22.79 -13.93 -9.95
C SER A 33 -21.82 -14.91 -9.30
N THR A 34 -22.22 -16.18 -9.32
CA THR A 34 -21.31 -17.33 -9.33
C THR A 34 -20.53 -17.43 -10.65
N GLY A 35 -20.61 -16.40 -11.51
CA GLY A 35 -19.61 -16.09 -12.51
C GLY A 35 -18.31 -15.75 -11.80
N SER A 36 -17.46 -16.75 -11.66
CA SER A 36 -16.10 -16.63 -11.12
C SER A 36 -15.41 -15.40 -11.70
N ASP A 37 -15.22 -14.38 -10.86
CA ASP A 37 -14.11 -13.42 -10.96
C ASP A 37 -12.80 -14.20 -10.81
N SER A 38 -12.57 -15.13 -11.73
CA SER A 38 -11.39 -15.95 -11.80
C SER A 38 -10.25 -14.97 -12.01
N VAL A 39 -9.33 -14.96 -11.05
CA VAL A 39 -8.09 -14.22 -11.19
C VAL A 39 -7.43 -14.78 -12.44
N SER A 40 -7.18 -13.93 -13.42
CA SER A 40 -6.46 -14.37 -14.61
C SER A 40 -5.13 -14.94 -14.16
N LEU A 41 -4.73 -16.09 -14.72
CA LEU A 41 -3.46 -16.72 -14.37
C LEU A 41 -2.29 -15.73 -14.49
N GLN A 42 -2.36 -14.81 -15.45
CA GLN A 42 -1.37 -13.76 -15.66
C GLN A 42 -1.36 -12.74 -14.51
N GLU A 43 -2.53 -12.31 -14.03
CA GLU A 43 -2.64 -11.40 -12.89
C GLU A 43 -2.09 -12.06 -11.62
N ALA A 44 -2.46 -13.33 -11.37
CA ALA A 44 -1.95 -14.10 -10.25
C ALA A 44 -0.42 -14.23 -10.32
N ALA A 45 0.13 -14.52 -11.50
CA ALA A 45 1.59 -14.64 -11.69
C ALA A 45 2.32 -13.33 -11.39
N VAL A 46 1.79 -12.19 -11.84
CA VAL A 46 2.36 -10.86 -11.55
C VAL A 46 2.33 -10.57 -10.05
N LEU A 47 1.22 -10.86 -9.38
CA LEU A 47 1.09 -10.65 -7.93
C LEU A 47 2.02 -11.56 -7.13
N VAL A 48 2.12 -12.84 -7.49
CA VAL A 48 3.07 -13.78 -6.87
C VAL A 48 4.50 -13.26 -7.04
N PHE A 49 4.87 -12.88 -8.25
CA PHE A 49 6.21 -12.34 -8.53
C PHE A 49 6.50 -11.07 -7.71
N ALA A 50 5.56 -10.13 -7.63
CA ALA A 50 5.70 -8.92 -6.84
C ALA A 50 5.86 -9.22 -5.33
N GLY A 51 5.11 -10.19 -4.79
CA GLY A 51 5.26 -10.66 -3.41
C GLY A 51 6.64 -11.28 -3.13
N LEU A 52 7.13 -12.11 -4.05
CA LEU A 52 8.48 -12.70 -3.97
C LEU A 52 9.58 -11.64 -4.05
N MET A 53 9.43 -10.65 -4.94
CA MET A 53 10.35 -9.51 -5.03
C MET A 53 10.32 -8.67 -3.75
N ALA A 54 9.16 -8.47 -3.13
CA ALA A 54 9.05 -7.76 -1.85
C ALA A 54 9.75 -8.50 -0.71
N ALA A 55 9.59 -9.82 -0.64
CA ALA A 55 10.30 -10.64 0.33
C ALA A 55 11.82 -10.61 0.10
N THR A 56 12.26 -10.80 -1.14
CA THR A 56 13.68 -10.77 -1.54
C THR A 56 14.31 -9.41 -1.26
N ALA A 57 13.64 -8.31 -1.63
CA ALA A 57 14.10 -6.95 -1.33
C ALA A 57 14.24 -6.72 0.18
N SER A 58 13.33 -7.26 0.98
CA SER A 58 13.39 -7.17 2.45
C SER A 58 14.55 -7.97 3.06
N MET A 59 14.96 -9.07 2.41
CA MET A 59 16.07 -9.91 2.84
C MET A 59 17.43 -9.33 2.45
N PHE A 60 17.60 -8.88 1.21
CA PHE A 60 18.92 -8.59 0.64
C PHE A 60 19.28 -7.11 0.63
N ILE A 61 18.31 -6.20 0.60
CA ILE A 61 18.61 -4.77 0.52
C ILE A 61 18.82 -4.25 1.94
N GLU A 62 20.04 -4.26 2.44
CA GLU A 62 20.38 -3.53 3.67
C GLU A 62 20.66 -2.07 3.35
N LEU A 63 19.62 -1.24 3.43
CA LEU A 63 19.84 0.19 3.49
C LEU A 63 20.56 0.47 4.82
N ASN A 64 21.84 0.81 4.78
CA ASN A 64 22.63 1.26 5.94
C ASN A 64 22.16 2.63 6.49
N LEU A 65 20.90 2.98 6.26
CA LEU A 65 20.21 4.07 6.93
C LEU A 65 20.09 3.67 8.41
N LYS A 66 20.87 4.36 9.26
CA LYS A 66 20.83 4.20 10.73
C LYS A 66 19.50 4.64 11.37
N VAL A 67 18.42 4.73 10.59
CA VAL A 67 17.09 5.20 10.96
C VAL A 67 16.19 4.00 11.25
N PRO A 68 15.57 3.88 12.43
CA PRO A 68 14.58 2.83 12.70
C PRO A 68 13.37 2.92 11.75
N GLY A 69 12.78 1.79 11.38
CA GLY A 69 11.50 1.77 10.66
C GLY A 69 11.57 1.97 9.14
N HIS A 70 12.76 2.15 8.54
CA HIS A 70 12.89 2.30 7.09
C HIS A 70 12.74 0.99 6.29
N ALA A 71 12.68 -0.16 6.97
CA ALA A 71 12.54 -1.47 6.32
C ALA A 71 11.25 -1.58 5.50
N ILE A 72 10.17 -0.92 5.93
CA ILE A 72 8.89 -0.89 5.22
C ILE A 72 9.02 -0.31 3.80
N LEU A 73 9.94 0.65 3.58
CA LEU A 73 10.12 1.28 2.27
C LEU A 73 10.61 0.28 1.21
N ARG A 74 11.38 -0.74 1.64
CA ARG A 74 11.98 -1.74 0.75
C ARG A 74 10.97 -2.77 0.27
N SER A 75 10.05 -3.19 1.15
CA SER A 75 8.98 -4.13 0.80
C SER A 75 7.85 -3.45 0.05
N VAL A 76 7.53 -2.20 0.40
CA VAL A 76 6.44 -1.45 -0.20
C VAL A 76 6.67 -1.24 -1.70
N PHE A 77 7.87 -0.82 -2.11
CA PHE A 77 8.13 -0.52 -3.53
C PHE A 77 7.72 -1.64 -4.51
N PRO A 78 8.21 -2.89 -4.40
CA PRO A 78 7.80 -3.98 -5.29
C PRO A 78 6.31 -4.36 -5.15
N MET A 79 5.73 -4.28 -3.95
CA MET A 79 4.29 -4.51 -3.76
C MET A 79 3.45 -3.47 -4.50
N LEU A 80 3.91 -2.21 -4.55
CA LEU A 80 3.23 -1.14 -5.27
C LEU A 80 3.29 -1.31 -6.77
N CYS A 81 4.44 -1.73 -7.29
CA CYS A 81 4.55 -2.10 -8.70
C CYS A 81 3.58 -3.24 -9.05
N GLY A 82 3.44 -4.23 -8.18
CA GLY A 82 2.45 -5.29 -8.34
C GLY A 82 1.01 -4.76 -8.35
N LEU A 83 0.64 -3.94 -7.35
CA LEU A 83 -0.69 -3.32 -7.26
C LEU A 83 -1.00 -2.40 -8.44
N SER A 84 -0.02 -1.67 -8.97
CA SER A 84 -0.23 -0.75 -10.08
C SER A 84 -0.44 -1.47 -11.41
N ILE A 85 0.14 -2.66 -11.58
CA ILE A 85 -0.07 -3.50 -12.77
C ILE A 85 -1.41 -4.24 -12.65
N VAL A 86 -1.76 -4.74 -11.46
CA VAL A 86 -2.99 -5.50 -11.21
C VAL A 86 -3.81 -4.83 -10.09
N PRO A 87 -4.63 -3.81 -10.41
CA PRO A 87 -5.40 -3.02 -9.43
C PRO A 87 -6.65 -3.76 -8.93
N ARG A 88 -6.51 -5.01 -8.46
CA ARG A 88 -7.62 -5.83 -7.95
C ARG A 88 -7.78 -5.72 -6.44
N ARG A 89 -9.03 -5.86 -5.97
CA ARG A 89 -9.34 -5.94 -4.53
C ARG A 89 -8.71 -7.20 -3.94
N GLY A 90 -7.92 -7.08 -2.88
CA GLY A 90 -7.28 -8.23 -2.23
C GLY A 90 -5.89 -8.57 -2.78
N ALA A 91 -5.43 -7.85 -3.82
CA ALA A 91 -4.12 -8.08 -4.40
C ALA A 91 -2.99 -7.87 -3.37
N GLY A 92 -3.11 -6.84 -2.51
CA GLY A 92 -2.13 -6.56 -1.46
C GLY A 92 -2.00 -7.72 -0.48
N THR A 93 -3.13 -8.27 -0.05
CA THR A 93 -3.22 -9.40 0.87
C THR A 93 -2.58 -10.64 0.25
N LEU A 94 -2.88 -10.93 -1.02
CA LEU A 94 -2.27 -12.06 -1.73
C LEU A 94 -0.74 -11.91 -1.79
N MET A 95 -0.24 -10.74 -2.16
CA MET A 95 1.20 -10.44 -2.18
C MET A 95 1.85 -10.63 -0.81
N SER A 96 1.21 -10.15 0.27
CA SER A 96 1.70 -10.33 1.64
C SER A 96 1.71 -11.80 2.07
N ILE A 97 0.70 -12.60 1.68
CA ILE A 97 0.67 -14.04 1.96
C ILE A 97 1.83 -14.75 1.25
N VAL A 98 2.00 -14.49 -0.06
CA VAL A 98 3.10 -15.08 -0.84
C VAL A 98 4.45 -14.71 -0.23
N ALA A 99 4.63 -13.43 0.12
CA ALA A 99 5.84 -12.95 0.75
C ALA A 99 6.09 -13.63 2.10
N LEU A 100 5.05 -13.81 2.92
CA LEU A 100 5.14 -14.49 4.22
C LEU A 100 5.50 -15.97 4.08
N VAL A 101 4.85 -16.69 3.16
CA VAL A 101 5.15 -18.10 2.90
C VAL A 101 6.60 -18.26 2.44
N PHE A 102 7.05 -17.39 1.54
CA PHE A 102 8.43 -17.40 1.05
C PHE A 102 9.43 -17.16 2.18
N VAL A 103 9.24 -16.09 2.97
CA VAL A 103 10.14 -15.81 4.11
C VAL A 103 10.08 -16.93 5.16
N GLY A 104 8.89 -17.43 5.45
CA GLY A 104 8.68 -18.52 6.40
C GLY A 104 9.39 -19.81 5.99
N GLY A 105 9.36 -20.15 4.69
CA GLY A 105 10.10 -21.30 4.15
C GLY A 105 11.61 -21.17 4.33
N PHE A 106 12.17 -19.99 4.06
CA PHE A 106 13.60 -19.73 4.28
C PHE A 106 13.97 -19.72 5.77
N TYR A 107 13.07 -19.24 6.64
CA TYR A 107 13.26 -19.28 8.09
C TYR A 107 13.27 -20.72 8.62
N ALA A 108 12.31 -21.55 8.18
CA ALA A 108 12.25 -22.98 8.51
C ALA A 108 13.46 -23.76 7.99
N GLY A 109 14.01 -23.38 6.83
CA GLY A 109 15.25 -23.94 6.28
C GLY A 109 16.53 -23.46 6.97
N GLY A 110 16.44 -22.57 7.97
CA GLY A 110 17.61 -22.04 8.70
C GLY A 110 18.50 -21.10 7.89
N LEU A 111 18.11 -20.70 6.68
CA LEU A 111 18.88 -19.81 5.82
C LEU A 111 18.84 -18.35 6.29
N LEU A 112 17.78 -17.94 7.01
CA LEU A 112 17.60 -16.56 7.47
C LEU A 112 17.77 -16.46 8.99
N ARG A 113 18.92 -15.93 9.42
CA ARG A 113 19.20 -15.63 10.85
C ARG A 113 19.17 -14.14 11.21
N GLY A 114 18.86 -13.25 10.26
CA GLY A 114 19.00 -11.80 10.43
C GLY A 114 17.72 -10.97 10.29
N MET A 115 16.60 -11.55 9.86
CA MET A 115 15.39 -10.77 9.63
C MET A 115 14.74 -10.37 10.96
N SER A 116 14.52 -9.06 11.16
CA SER A 116 13.86 -8.58 12.36
C SER A 116 12.36 -8.92 12.35
N ILE A 117 11.81 -9.26 13.52
CA ILE A 117 10.36 -9.50 13.70
C ILE A 117 9.53 -8.31 13.19
N GLY A 118 10.00 -7.08 13.41
CA GLY A 118 9.31 -5.89 12.90
C GLY A 118 9.21 -5.84 11.36
N ALA A 119 10.21 -6.32 10.63
CA ALA A 119 10.17 -6.35 9.16
C ALA A 119 9.13 -7.38 8.66
N LEU A 120 9.04 -8.53 9.31
CA LEU A 120 7.99 -9.53 9.05
C LEU A 120 6.61 -8.93 9.29
N THR A 121 6.41 -8.26 10.42
CA THR A 121 5.14 -7.60 10.74
C THR A 121 4.77 -6.55 9.70
N SER A 122 5.69 -5.69 9.27
CA SER A 122 5.40 -4.71 8.21
C SER A 122 5.03 -5.39 6.90
N LEU A 123 5.77 -6.42 6.49
CA LEU A 123 5.54 -7.14 5.23
C LEU A 123 4.17 -7.84 5.20
N THR A 124 3.72 -8.38 6.33
CA THR A 124 2.42 -9.05 6.44
C THR A 124 1.27 -8.08 6.58
N THR A 125 1.46 -6.95 7.28
CA THR A 125 0.37 -6.02 7.59
C THR A 125 0.12 -5.01 6.47
N ILE A 126 1.12 -4.65 5.67
CA ILE A 126 1.00 -3.59 4.68
C ILE A 126 0.01 -3.94 3.55
N GLY A 127 0.02 -5.19 3.07
CA GLY A 127 -0.90 -5.64 2.01
C GLY A 127 -2.37 -5.51 2.40
N PRO A 128 -2.80 -6.15 3.51
CA PRO A 128 -4.15 -6.01 4.04
C PRO A 128 -4.53 -4.56 4.37
N ALA A 129 -3.60 -3.77 4.92
CA ALA A 129 -3.84 -2.37 5.23
C ALA A 129 -4.10 -1.53 3.97
N LEU A 130 -3.33 -1.75 2.90
CA LEU A 130 -3.53 -1.08 1.60
C LEU A 130 -4.85 -1.52 0.95
N ASP A 131 -5.17 -2.82 0.94
CA ASP A 131 -6.44 -3.31 0.43
C ASP A 131 -7.62 -2.68 1.17
N PHE A 132 -7.53 -2.58 2.49
CA PHE A 132 -8.56 -1.96 3.32
C PHE A 132 -8.69 -0.46 3.04
N ALA A 133 -7.57 0.25 2.90
CA ALA A 133 -7.56 1.66 2.55
C ALA A 133 -8.24 1.90 1.18
N LEU A 134 -7.83 1.17 0.14
CA LEU A 134 -8.37 1.29 -1.21
C LEU A 134 -9.86 0.92 -1.29
N ARG A 135 -10.35 0.01 -0.44
CA ARG A 135 -11.78 -0.32 -0.37
C ARG A 135 -12.65 0.82 0.15
N ARG A 136 -12.11 1.71 1.00
CA ARG A 136 -12.88 2.78 1.66
C ARG A 136 -12.87 4.10 0.91
N THR A 137 -12.03 4.25 -0.12
CA THR A 137 -11.80 5.53 -0.78
C THR A 137 -12.85 5.81 -1.86
N LYS A 138 -13.56 6.93 -1.74
CA LYS A 138 -14.55 7.39 -2.74
C LYS A 138 -14.03 8.52 -3.62
N SER A 139 -12.95 9.18 -3.20
CA SER A 139 -12.35 10.32 -3.91
C SER A 139 -10.83 10.14 -4.07
N PRO A 140 -10.21 10.76 -5.09
CA PRO A 140 -8.77 10.64 -5.32
C PRO A 140 -7.94 11.19 -4.14
N GLY A 141 -8.39 12.27 -3.50
CA GLY A 141 -7.72 12.79 -2.30
C GLY A 141 -7.76 11.82 -1.11
N GLN A 142 -8.84 11.05 -0.97
CA GLN A 142 -8.94 10.02 0.06
C GLN A 142 -7.96 8.87 -0.17
N ILE A 143 -7.58 8.57 -1.41
CA ILE A 143 -6.57 7.52 -1.71
C ILE A 143 -5.22 7.90 -1.10
N PHE A 144 -4.79 9.16 -1.23
CA PHE A 144 -3.55 9.62 -0.60
C PHE A 144 -3.59 9.46 0.92
N LEU A 145 -4.66 9.94 1.55
CA LEU A 145 -4.80 9.85 3.00
C LEU A 145 -4.93 8.39 3.47
N GLY A 146 -5.71 7.58 2.76
CA GLY A 146 -5.91 6.16 3.06
C GLY A 146 -4.61 5.37 2.98
N CYS A 147 -3.83 5.55 1.90
CA CYS A 147 -2.54 4.90 1.74
C CYS A 147 -1.52 5.39 2.79
N ALA A 148 -1.46 6.71 3.05
CA ALA A 148 -0.60 7.27 4.10
C ALA A 148 -0.91 6.67 5.48
N LEU A 149 -2.20 6.59 5.85
CA LEU A 149 -2.63 5.98 7.10
C LEU A 149 -2.36 4.47 7.13
N ALA A 150 -2.56 3.75 6.03
CA ALA A 150 -2.23 2.33 5.95
C ALA A 150 -0.74 2.06 6.19
N GLY A 151 0.14 2.84 5.55
CA GLY A 151 1.58 2.75 5.76
C GLY A 151 1.98 3.10 7.19
N MET A 152 1.38 4.14 7.77
CA MET A 152 1.59 4.52 9.18
C MET A 152 1.16 3.40 10.13
N VAL A 153 -0.02 2.82 9.95
CA VAL A 153 -0.54 1.72 10.79
C VAL A 153 0.35 0.49 10.67
N ALA A 154 0.73 0.07 9.46
CA ALA A 154 1.61 -1.06 9.25
C ALA A 154 2.97 -0.87 9.95
N ASN A 155 3.53 0.34 9.91
CA ASN A 155 4.79 0.61 10.58
C ASN A 155 4.64 0.73 12.10
N LEU A 156 3.55 1.30 12.61
CA LEU A 156 3.27 1.31 14.05
C LEU A 156 3.11 -0.12 14.61
N LEU A 157 2.45 -1.02 13.88
CA LEU A 157 2.38 -2.44 14.26
C LEU A 157 3.77 -3.09 14.29
N ALA A 158 4.65 -2.74 13.35
CA ALA A 158 6.04 -3.19 13.37
C ALA A 158 6.83 -2.62 14.56
N LEU A 159 6.59 -1.36 14.93
CA LEU A 159 7.17 -0.76 16.14
C LEU A 159 6.70 -1.50 17.39
N LEU A 160 5.40 -1.76 17.51
CA LEU A 160 4.80 -2.45 18.67
C LEU A 160 5.31 -3.88 18.80
N THR A 161 5.30 -4.65 17.72
CA THR A 161 5.78 -6.04 17.73
C THR A 161 7.28 -6.12 18.06
N ARG A 162 8.08 -5.22 17.48
CA ARG A 162 9.52 -5.17 17.78
C ARG A 162 9.81 -4.63 19.18
N GLY A 163 9.09 -3.61 19.62
CA GLY A 163 9.19 -3.05 20.97
C GLY A 163 8.82 -4.07 22.03
N GLY A 164 7.74 -4.82 21.82
CA GLY A 164 7.33 -5.94 22.66
C GLY A 164 8.37 -7.05 22.70
N ALA A 165 8.92 -7.46 21.55
CA ALA A 165 9.98 -8.46 21.49
C ALA A 165 11.25 -8.01 22.24
N LYS A 166 11.62 -6.72 22.15
CA LYS A 166 12.73 -6.14 22.91
C LYS A 166 12.45 -6.08 24.41
N PHE A 167 11.24 -5.67 24.78
CA PHE A 167 10.81 -5.58 26.18
C PHE A 167 10.82 -6.96 26.86
N LEU A 168 10.43 -8.01 26.14
CA LEU A 168 10.46 -9.41 26.60
C LEU A 168 11.85 -10.07 26.53
N GLY A 169 12.90 -9.35 26.09
CA GLY A 169 14.25 -9.90 25.98
C GLY A 169 14.47 -10.90 24.84
N LEU A 170 13.51 -11.03 23.91
CA LEU A 170 13.60 -11.94 22.76
C LEU A 170 14.58 -11.44 21.68
N GLU A 171 14.82 -10.13 21.62
CA GLU A 171 15.84 -9.50 20.75
C GLU A 171 17.10 -9.08 21.55
N ALA A 172 17.74 -10.03 22.25
CA ALA A 172 18.93 -9.76 23.08
C ALA A 172 20.27 -9.64 22.30
N LEU A 173 20.28 -9.88 20.98
CA LEU A 173 21.51 -9.86 20.19
C LEU A 173 21.92 -8.43 19.77
N GLY A 174 22.66 -7.75 20.64
CA GLY A 174 23.68 -6.75 20.26
C GLY A 174 23.22 -5.38 19.74
N LYS A 175 21.99 -4.94 20.01
CA LYS A 175 21.49 -3.62 19.54
C LYS A 175 21.18 -2.69 20.73
N LYS A 176 21.33 -1.37 20.49
CA LYS A 176 21.15 -0.24 21.42
C LYS A 176 20.11 -0.49 22.54
N PRO A 177 20.33 0.04 23.76
CA PRO A 177 19.37 -0.07 24.88
C PRO A 177 17.96 0.33 24.46
N PHE A 178 16.94 -0.31 25.06
CA PHE A 178 15.53 -0.07 24.72
C PHE A 178 15.17 1.41 24.77
N GLU A 179 15.59 2.14 25.80
CA GLU A 179 15.30 3.57 25.99
C GLU A 179 15.85 4.43 24.83
N VAL A 180 17.12 4.21 24.47
CA VAL A 180 17.79 4.94 23.38
C VAL A 180 17.17 4.60 22.02
N TRP A 181 16.79 3.34 21.82
CA TRP A 181 16.14 2.89 20.58
C TRP A 181 14.70 3.43 20.48
N PHE A 182 13.91 3.35 21.55
CA PHE A 182 12.50 3.66 21.57
C PHE A 182 12.23 5.15 21.30
N GLY A 183 13.01 6.05 21.89
CA GLY A 183 12.86 7.49 21.62
C GLY A 183 13.03 7.84 20.14
N SER A 184 14.02 7.26 19.47
CA SER A 184 14.19 7.45 18.02
C SER A 184 13.14 6.69 17.20
N ALA A 185 12.76 5.49 17.62
CA ALA A 185 11.81 4.63 16.91
C ALA A 185 10.39 5.21 16.93
N ALA A 186 9.95 5.78 18.05
CA ALA A 186 8.63 6.39 18.19
C ALA A 186 8.36 7.50 17.16
N MET A 187 9.39 8.26 16.77
CA MET A 187 9.27 9.32 15.76
C MET A 187 9.47 8.79 14.33
N THR A 188 10.46 7.92 14.13
CA THR A 188 10.87 7.51 12.78
C THR A 188 9.92 6.51 12.14
N TYR A 189 9.26 5.65 12.92
CA TYR A 189 8.29 4.68 12.37
C TYR A 189 7.05 5.36 11.76
N PRO A 190 6.35 6.29 12.43
CA PRO A 190 5.24 7.02 11.82
C PRO A 190 5.66 7.76 10.55
N ILE A 191 6.80 8.46 10.57
CA ILE A 191 7.30 9.23 9.41
C ILE A 191 7.60 8.30 8.24
N CYS A 192 8.32 7.19 8.47
CA CYS A 192 8.63 6.23 7.41
C CYS A 192 7.36 5.54 6.89
N GLY A 193 6.40 5.25 7.77
CA GLY A 193 5.12 4.65 7.39
C GLY A 193 4.27 5.59 6.53
N LEU A 194 4.16 6.85 6.92
CA LEU A 194 3.49 7.90 6.14
C LEU A 194 4.17 8.07 4.78
N ALA A 195 5.50 8.17 4.74
CA ALA A 195 6.26 8.30 3.50
C ALA A 195 6.03 7.09 2.58
N ALA A 196 6.07 5.87 3.12
CA ALA A 196 5.78 4.66 2.37
C ALA A 196 4.38 4.69 1.77
N GLY A 197 3.37 5.04 2.57
CA GLY A 197 1.99 5.16 2.12
C GLY A 197 1.74 6.26 1.09
N LEU A 198 2.44 7.39 1.19
CA LEU A 198 2.37 8.45 0.18
C LEU A 198 3.02 8.03 -1.13
N LEU A 199 4.18 7.34 -1.07
CA LEU A 199 4.80 6.73 -2.25
C LEU A 199 3.85 5.72 -2.91
N SER A 200 3.09 4.96 -2.12
CA SER A 200 2.03 4.08 -2.61
C SER A 200 1.00 4.80 -3.45
N ALA A 201 0.46 5.91 -2.94
CA ALA A 201 -0.50 6.71 -3.67
C ALA A 201 0.11 7.32 -4.94
N LEU A 202 1.35 7.83 -4.87
CA LEU A 202 2.02 8.41 -6.03
C LEU A 202 2.21 7.41 -7.17
N VAL A 203 2.72 6.21 -6.86
CA VAL A 203 2.88 5.13 -7.84
C VAL A 203 1.53 4.78 -8.43
N TRP A 204 0.50 4.58 -7.59
CA TRP A 204 -0.86 4.28 -8.03
C TRP A 204 -1.41 5.31 -9.03
N PHE A 205 -1.29 6.61 -8.75
CA PHE A 205 -1.75 7.66 -9.65
C PHE A 205 -0.93 7.79 -10.94
N SER A 206 0.37 7.49 -10.89
CA SER A 206 1.24 7.56 -12.08
C SER A 206 0.84 6.54 -13.15
N PHE A 207 0.34 5.37 -12.74
CA PHE A 207 -0.13 4.34 -13.67
C PHE A 207 -1.52 4.63 -14.21
N GLN A 208 -2.44 5.13 -13.39
CA GLN A 208 -3.79 5.46 -13.87
C GLN A 208 -3.79 6.55 -14.95
N ARG A 209 -2.92 7.57 -14.83
CA ARG A 209 -2.82 8.63 -15.86
C ARG A 209 -2.44 8.09 -17.24
N LYS A 210 -1.67 7.00 -17.33
CA LYS A 210 -1.26 6.45 -18.63
C LYS A 210 -2.42 5.77 -19.37
N SER A 211 -3.35 5.16 -18.63
CA SER A 211 -4.51 4.49 -19.22
C SER A 211 -5.46 5.48 -19.89
N ASP A 212 -5.63 6.67 -19.30
CA ASP A 212 -6.54 7.69 -19.85
C ASP A 212 -6.06 8.25 -21.21
N PHE A 213 -4.74 8.45 -21.39
CA PHE A 213 -4.19 8.97 -22.66
C PHE A 213 -4.25 7.97 -23.83
N GLY A 214 -4.25 6.67 -23.55
CA GLY A 214 -4.28 5.64 -24.58
C GLY A 214 -5.62 5.57 -25.32
N THR A 215 -6.71 5.75 -24.57
CA THR A 215 -8.08 5.66 -25.10
C THR A 215 -8.40 6.82 -26.03
N ASP A 216 -8.04 8.06 -25.66
CA ASP A 216 -8.29 9.25 -26.46
C ASP A 216 -7.55 9.25 -27.81
N SER A 217 -6.43 8.54 -27.89
CA SER A 217 -5.60 8.47 -29.10
C SER A 217 -6.14 7.44 -30.09
N ALA A 218 -6.75 6.36 -29.61
CA ALA A 218 -7.36 5.35 -30.46
C ALA A 218 -8.61 5.90 -31.18
N GLU A 219 -9.43 6.71 -30.51
CA GLU A 219 -10.65 7.28 -31.10
C GLU A 219 -10.39 8.33 -32.19
N ARG A 220 -9.20 8.95 -32.26
CA ARG A 220 -8.86 9.97 -33.28
C ARG A 220 -8.17 9.41 -34.52
N GLY A 221 -7.81 8.13 -34.54
CA GLY A 221 -7.07 7.50 -35.63
C GLY A 221 -7.93 6.86 -36.72
N GLU A 222 -9.26 6.84 -36.57
CA GLU A 222 -10.19 6.15 -37.49
C GLU A 222 -10.98 7.08 -38.42
N SER A 223 -10.51 8.32 -38.64
CA SER A 223 -11.14 9.29 -39.55
C SER A 223 -10.33 9.56 -40.81
#